data_AF-A0A3S2VPL8-F1
#
_entry.id   AF-A0A3S2VPL8-F1
#
_cell.length_a   1.000
_cell.length_b   1.000
_cell.length_c   1.000
_cell.angle_alpha   90.00
_cell.angle_beta   90.00
_cell.angle_gamma   90.00
#
_symmetry.space_group_name_H-M   'P 1'
#
loop_
_entity.id
_entity.type
_entity.pdbx_description
1 polymer ?
#
loop_
_entity_poly.entity_id
_entity_poly.type
_entity_poly.pdbx_seq_one_letter_code
_entity_poly.pdbx_strand_id
1 'polypeptide(L)'
;MNIKHTALLLLTGLFSCKQQVAEQSTVDTLSGQSPAKADTIANQKLAINPDSVLKPFPGITYNTSYTYNTAVILTGDFHGDEVPDNAARLKWSGVFKSDSGYYIVPTNIKVSVVKDEILDDDGNKTGKRVETANKDTAVILVSGKILKTGKVNKVPVKSLVFPGEKQVFTFKGSTYTLSATGQKISEKNSELYMLTNYRLFLSGIKDGRQISNCCSPNRDLIVKTLK
;
A
#
# COMPACT_ATOMS: atom_id res chain seq x y z
N MET A 1 -13.40 25.12 -7.05
CA MET A 1 -12.17 24.29 -7.01
C MET A 1 -12.35 23.25 -5.91
N ASN A 2 -12.57 21.98 -6.27
CA ASN A 2 -12.92 20.93 -5.29
C ASN A 2 -11.67 20.42 -4.56
N ILE A 3 -11.58 20.69 -3.26
CA ILE A 3 -10.53 20.16 -2.39
C ILE A 3 -10.78 18.64 -2.25
N LYS A 4 -10.01 17.84 -3.00
CA LYS A 4 -10.01 16.38 -2.87
C LYS A 4 -9.46 16.04 -1.48
N HIS A 5 -10.33 15.53 -0.61
CA HIS A 5 -9.92 15.03 0.70
C HIS A 5 -9.14 13.73 0.51
N THR A 6 -7.82 13.78 0.66
CA THR A 6 -6.96 12.59 0.64
C THR A 6 -7.24 11.75 1.88
N ALA A 7 -7.90 10.61 1.71
CA ALA A 7 -8.15 9.67 2.78
C ALA A 7 -6.91 8.79 2.99
N LEU A 8 -6.22 8.94 4.12
CA LEU A 8 -5.19 8.00 4.55
C LEU A 8 -5.87 6.74 5.10
N LEU A 9 -5.79 5.64 4.35
CA LEU A 9 -6.33 4.36 4.78
C LEU A 9 -5.26 3.53 5.49
N LEU A 10 -5.33 3.45 6.82
CA LEU A 10 -4.47 2.59 7.61
C LEU A 10 -5.10 1.21 7.76
N LEU A 11 -4.66 0.25 6.94
CA LEU A 11 -5.03 -1.16 7.01
C LEU A 11 -4.31 -1.85 8.17
N THR A 12 -4.84 -1.76 9.39
CA THR A 12 -4.28 -2.39 10.60
C THR A 12 -4.57 -3.89 10.72
N GLY A 13 -4.65 -4.61 9.60
CA GLY A 13 -5.25 -5.95 9.52
C GLY A 13 -4.33 -7.14 9.26
N LEU A 14 -3.01 -7.00 9.14
CA LEU A 14 -2.19 -8.06 8.54
C LEU A 14 -0.90 -8.45 9.28
N PHE A 15 -0.90 -8.62 10.61
CA PHE A 15 0.14 -9.43 11.24
C PHE A 15 -0.43 -10.26 12.40
N SER A 16 -0.86 -11.48 12.08
CA SER A 16 -0.84 -12.57 13.05
C SER A 16 0.59 -13.12 13.03
N CYS A 17 1.52 -12.46 13.73
CA CYS A 17 2.79 -13.10 14.05
C CYS A 17 2.45 -14.31 14.93
N LYS A 18 2.70 -15.53 14.44
CA LYS A 18 2.86 -16.68 15.31
C LYS A 18 4.02 -16.33 16.24
N GLN A 19 3.69 -16.14 17.51
CA GLN A 19 4.66 -16.02 18.58
C GLN A 19 5.37 -17.37 18.66
N GLN A 20 6.66 -17.43 18.32
CA GLN A 20 7.48 -18.59 18.69
C GLN A 20 7.69 -18.50 20.19
N VAL A 21 6.85 -19.21 20.93
CA VAL A 21 7.16 -19.61 22.30
C VAL A 21 8.20 -20.71 22.18
N ALA A 22 9.37 -20.50 22.78
CA ALA A 22 10.35 -21.53 22.98
C ALA A 22 9.82 -22.48 24.06
N GLU A 23 9.36 -23.66 23.66
CA GLU A 23 9.13 -24.79 24.56
C GLU A 23 10.06 -25.93 24.14
N GLN A 24 10.98 -26.26 25.04
CA GLN A 24 11.59 -27.58 25.09
C GLN A 24 10.50 -28.56 25.50
N SER A 25 10.34 -29.67 24.77
CA SER A 25 10.27 -30.98 25.41
C SER A 25 10.35 -32.15 24.43
N THR A 26 11.18 -33.10 24.87
CA THR A 26 11.11 -34.56 24.79
C THR A 26 10.34 -35.26 23.66
N VAL A 27 11.10 -36.14 23.03
CA VAL A 27 10.72 -37.25 22.14
C VAL A 27 9.65 -38.15 22.78
N ASP A 28 8.60 -38.45 22.02
CA ASP A 28 8.06 -39.82 21.96
C ASP A 28 7.39 -40.09 20.61
N THR A 29 7.64 -41.30 20.11
CA THR A 29 7.26 -41.81 18.79
C THR A 29 6.04 -42.71 18.94
N LEU A 30 5.05 -42.62 18.02
CA LEU A 30 4.45 -43.78 17.32
C LEU A 30 3.35 -43.38 16.32
N SER A 31 3.59 -43.78 15.06
CA SER A 31 2.67 -44.48 14.15
C SER A 31 1.28 -43.88 13.80
N GLY A 32 1.21 -43.38 12.56
CA GLY A 32 0.38 -44.01 11.53
C GLY A 32 -0.99 -43.40 11.23
N GLN A 33 -1.08 -42.54 10.20
CA GLN A 33 -2.20 -42.50 9.25
C GLN A 33 -1.87 -41.60 8.04
N SER A 34 -2.25 -42.09 6.86
CA SER A 34 -1.92 -41.58 5.51
C SER A 34 -2.67 -40.28 5.17
N PRO A 35 -2.03 -39.26 4.58
CA PRO A 35 -2.68 -37.98 4.29
C PRO A 35 -3.40 -37.96 2.93
N ALA A 36 -4.62 -37.42 2.94
CA ALA A 36 -5.34 -36.98 1.75
C ALA A 36 -4.64 -35.77 1.11
N LYS A 37 -4.56 -35.77 -0.22
CA LYS A 37 -3.94 -34.72 -1.06
C LYS A 37 -4.60 -33.35 -0.80
N ALA A 38 -3.85 -32.44 -0.19
CA ALA A 38 -4.16 -31.02 -0.17
C ALA A 38 -3.37 -30.32 -1.28
N ASP A 39 -4.07 -29.59 -2.14
CA ASP A 39 -3.50 -28.83 -3.25
C ASP A 39 -2.53 -27.77 -2.75
N THR A 40 -1.26 -27.94 -3.15
CA THR A 40 -0.18 -26.97 -2.94
C THR A 40 -0.44 -25.72 -3.78
N ILE A 41 -1.00 -24.68 -3.18
CA ILE A 41 -0.96 -23.32 -3.77
C ILE A 41 0.48 -22.84 -3.65
N ALA A 42 1.21 -22.92 -4.76
CA ALA A 42 2.56 -22.41 -4.90
C ALA A 42 2.60 -20.91 -4.55
N ASN A 43 3.47 -20.55 -3.60
CA ASN A 43 3.95 -19.19 -3.39
C ASN A 43 4.66 -18.71 -4.66
N GLN A 44 3.93 -18.14 -5.61
CA GLN A 44 4.55 -17.49 -6.76
C GLN A 44 5.22 -16.20 -6.28
N LYS A 45 6.55 -16.26 -6.18
CA LYS A 45 7.44 -15.11 -6.03
C LYS A 45 7.10 -14.11 -7.12
N LEU A 46 6.55 -12.94 -6.73
CA LEU A 46 6.33 -11.83 -7.66
C LEU A 46 7.70 -11.35 -8.12
N ALA A 47 8.11 -11.75 -9.32
CA ALA A 47 9.20 -11.11 -10.02
C ALA A 47 8.70 -9.73 -10.45
N ILE A 48 8.92 -8.73 -9.58
CA ILE A 48 8.81 -7.33 -9.97
C ILE A 48 10.10 -7.07 -10.75
N ASN A 49 9.98 -6.69 -12.02
CA ASN A 49 11.12 -6.17 -12.76
C ASN A 49 11.61 -4.92 -12.00
N PRO A 50 12.86 -4.88 -11.52
CA PRO A 50 13.38 -3.72 -10.79
C PRO A 50 13.35 -2.44 -11.65
N ASP A 51 13.27 -2.56 -12.98
CA ASP A 51 13.12 -1.44 -13.91
C ASP A 51 11.68 -0.91 -14.02
N SER A 52 10.69 -1.60 -13.43
CA SER A 52 9.29 -1.16 -13.34
C SER A 52 8.99 -0.35 -12.08
N VAL A 53 10.02 0.05 -11.34
CA VAL A 53 9.91 1.05 -10.29
C VAL A 53 10.17 2.38 -10.98
N LEU A 54 9.18 3.28 -10.99
CA LEU A 54 9.25 4.68 -11.43
C LEU A 54 10.69 5.12 -11.69
N LYS A 55 11.05 5.34 -12.97
CA LYS A 55 12.37 5.89 -13.29
C LYS A 55 12.61 7.09 -12.37
N PRO A 56 13.69 7.06 -11.57
CA PRO A 56 13.94 8.14 -10.64
C PRO A 56 14.02 9.46 -11.39
N PHE A 57 13.58 10.53 -10.74
CA PHE A 57 14.00 11.87 -11.15
C PHE A 57 15.53 11.84 -11.35
N PRO A 58 16.05 12.41 -12.45
CA PRO A 58 17.47 12.33 -12.77
C PRO A 58 18.31 12.74 -11.55
N GLY A 59 19.13 11.80 -11.05
CA GLY A 59 19.96 11.98 -9.86
C GLY A 59 19.53 11.22 -8.59
N ILE A 60 18.39 10.51 -8.57
CA ILE A 60 17.97 9.68 -7.44
C ILE A 60 18.20 8.19 -7.76
N THR A 61 18.74 7.41 -6.83
CA THR A 61 18.84 5.94 -6.98
C THR A 61 17.94 5.27 -5.96
N TYR A 62 16.94 4.51 -6.43
CA TYR A 62 16.10 3.70 -5.55
C TYR A 62 16.76 2.33 -5.34
N ASN A 63 16.83 1.87 -4.09
CA ASN A 63 17.23 0.51 -3.80
C ASN A 63 16.08 -0.45 -4.18
N THR A 64 16.23 -1.15 -5.30
CA THR A 64 15.24 -2.07 -5.87
C THR A 64 15.27 -3.48 -5.27
N SER A 65 16.09 -3.73 -4.23
CA SER A 65 16.25 -5.07 -3.63
C SER A 65 15.04 -5.57 -2.82
N TYR A 66 13.98 -4.76 -2.65
CA TYR A 66 12.79 -5.16 -1.92
C TYR A 66 11.76 -5.85 -2.82
N THR A 67 11.56 -7.15 -2.60
CA THR A 67 10.43 -7.88 -3.18
C THR A 67 9.20 -7.71 -2.29
N TYR A 68 8.24 -6.91 -2.73
CA TYR A 68 6.97 -6.75 -2.02
C TYR A 68 5.95 -7.77 -2.55
N ASN A 69 5.40 -8.58 -1.64
CA ASN A 69 4.31 -9.53 -1.98
C ASN A 69 2.93 -8.85 -2.11
N THR A 70 2.92 -7.52 -2.14
CA THR A 70 1.73 -6.67 -2.07
C THR A 70 1.97 -5.47 -2.96
N ALA A 71 1.06 -5.27 -3.90
CA ALA A 71 0.98 -4.06 -4.72
C ALA A 71 -0.20 -3.21 -4.23
N VAL A 72 -0.03 -1.90 -4.35
CA VAL A 72 -1.07 -0.93 -4.06
C VAL A 72 -1.21 -0.05 -5.29
N ILE A 73 -2.40 -0.03 -5.89
CA ILE A 73 -2.68 0.75 -7.09
C ILE A 73 -4.01 1.48 -6.95
N LEU A 74 -4.22 2.51 -7.78
CA LEU A 74 -5.50 3.17 -7.96
C LEU A 74 -6.12 2.73 -9.29
N THR A 75 -7.40 3.03 -9.50
CA THR A 75 -8.01 3.00 -10.84
C THR A 75 -7.64 4.26 -11.61
N GLY A 76 -7.48 4.16 -12.93
CA GLY A 76 -7.10 5.29 -13.78
C GLY A 76 -6.11 4.90 -14.86
N ASP A 77 -5.47 5.91 -15.45
CA ASP A 77 -4.46 5.76 -16.50
C ASP A 77 -3.08 6.02 -15.91
N PHE A 78 -2.13 5.19 -16.31
CA PHE A 78 -0.78 5.12 -15.78
C PHE A 78 0.22 4.95 -16.92
N HIS A 79 1.46 5.34 -16.67
CA HIS A 79 2.59 4.99 -17.51
C HIS A 79 2.81 3.46 -17.51
N GLY A 80 3.45 2.95 -18.55
CA GLY A 80 3.59 1.51 -18.77
C GLY A 80 4.34 0.76 -17.65
N ASP A 81 5.26 1.43 -16.98
CA ASP A 81 6.08 0.87 -15.90
C ASP A 81 5.42 0.98 -14.51
N GLU A 82 4.42 1.83 -14.34
CA GLU A 82 3.76 2.07 -13.05
C GLU A 82 2.83 0.92 -12.59
N VAL A 83 2.32 0.13 -13.54
CA VAL A 83 1.40 -0.98 -13.26
C VAL A 83 2.10 -2.32 -13.57
N PRO A 84 2.25 -3.22 -12.58
CA PRO A 84 2.91 -4.51 -12.80
C PRO A 84 2.27 -5.32 -13.93
N ASP A 85 3.08 -5.96 -14.78
CA ASP A 85 2.59 -6.72 -15.94
C ASP A 85 1.66 -7.88 -15.58
N ASN A 86 1.78 -8.39 -14.35
CA ASN A 86 0.93 -9.45 -13.84
C ASN A 86 -0.25 -8.95 -13.00
N ALA A 87 -0.48 -7.64 -12.91
CA ALA A 87 -1.47 -7.05 -12.01
C ALA A 87 -2.89 -7.64 -12.20
N ALA A 88 -3.31 -7.87 -13.46
CA ALA A 88 -4.61 -8.48 -13.77
C ALA A 88 -4.75 -9.94 -13.30
N ARG A 89 -3.63 -10.64 -13.05
CA ARG A 89 -3.62 -12.03 -12.54
C ARG A 89 -3.57 -12.11 -11.02
N LEU A 90 -3.37 -10.99 -10.34
CA LEU A 90 -3.30 -10.95 -8.88
C LEU A 90 -4.70 -10.97 -8.27
N LYS A 91 -4.78 -11.46 -7.03
CA LYS A 91 -5.96 -11.33 -6.19
C LYS A 91 -5.94 -9.96 -5.52
N TRP A 92 -7.05 -9.22 -5.64
CA TRP A 92 -7.17 -7.88 -5.08
C TRP A 92 -8.26 -7.80 -4.02
N SER A 93 -8.04 -6.90 -3.07
CA SER A 93 -9.09 -6.35 -2.22
C SER A 93 -9.19 -4.87 -2.52
N GLY A 94 -10.39 -4.42 -2.85
CA GLY A 94 -10.65 -3.01 -3.09
C GLY A 94 -11.31 -2.38 -1.88
N VAL A 95 -10.88 -1.17 -1.57
CA VAL A 95 -11.59 -0.29 -0.64
C VAL A 95 -12.41 0.66 -1.51
N PHE A 96 -13.72 0.60 -1.34
CA PHE A 96 -14.66 1.34 -2.17
C PHE A 96 -15.44 2.33 -1.31
N LYS A 97 -15.89 3.40 -1.94
CA LYS A 97 -16.79 4.40 -1.36
C LYS A 97 -18.12 4.35 -2.11
N SER A 98 -19.19 4.05 -1.39
CA SER A 98 -20.58 4.21 -1.83
C SER A 98 -21.26 5.35 -1.07
N ASP A 99 -22.54 5.58 -1.35
CA ASP A 99 -23.36 6.55 -0.63
C ASP A 99 -23.54 6.17 0.85
N SER A 100 -23.42 4.88 1.18
CA SER A 100 -23.54 4.37 2.56
C SER A 100 -22.23 4.42 3.36
N GLY A 101 -21.13 4.86 2.73
CA GLY A 101 -19.82 4.95 3.36
C GLY A 101 -18.76 4.10 2.67
N TYR A 102 -17.80 3.60 3.45
CA TYR A 102 -16.64 2.86 2.94
C TYR A 102 -16.73 1.39 3.26
N TYR A 103 -16.26 0.53 2.36
CA TYR A 103 -16.23 -0.91 2.58
C TYR A 103 -15.05 -1.56 1.85
N ILE A 104 -14.66 -2.74 2.30
CA ILE A 104 -13.68 -3.62 1.65
C ILE A 104 -14.41 -4.82 1.09
N VAL A 105 -14.05 -5.20 -0.14
CA VAL A 105 -14.49 -6.44 -0.76
C VAL A 105 -13.38 -7.00 -1.67
N PRO A 106 -13.24 -8.33 -1.81
CA PRO A 106 -12.44 -8.92 -2.88
C PRO A 106 -12.89 -8.39 -4.24
N THR A 107 -11.94 -8.10 -5.10
CA THR A 107 -12.21 -7.63 -6.46
C THR A 107 -11.19 -8.22 -7.41
N ASN A 108 -11.55 -8.25 -8.70
CA ASN A 108 -10.58 -8.36 -9.78
C ASN A 108 -10.36 -6.97 -10.38
N ILE A 109 -9.24 -6.80 -11.06
CA ILE A 109 -8.96 -5.62 -11.86
C ILE A 109 -8.86 -6.03 -13.32
N LYS A 110 -9.16 -5.10 -14.21
CA LYS A 110 -8.83 -5.19 -15.63
C LYS A 110 -7.70 -4.21 -15.91
N VAL A 111 -6.70 -4.66 -16.66
CA VAL A 111 -5.63 -3.80 -17.16
C VAL A 111 -5.71 -3.81 -18.67
N SER A 112 -5.80 -2.62 -19.28
CA SER A 112 -5.84 -2.44 -20.73
C SER A 112 -4.77 -1.47 -21.18
N VAL A 113 -4.30 -1.60 -22.42
CA VAL A 113 -3.28 -0.73 -22.99
C VAL A 113 -3.94 0.55 -23.51
N VAL A 114 -3.39 1.70 -23.12
CA VAL A 114 -3.86 3.06 -23.49
C VAL A 114 -2.69 3.93 -23.93
N LYS A 115 -2.98 5.11 -24.49
CA LYS A 115 -1.95 6.08 -24.85
C LYS A 115 -1.31 6.65 -23.59
N ASP A 116 0.01 6.67 -23.55
CA ASP A 116 0.82 7.41 -22.60
C ASP A 116 1.00 8.85 -23.13
N GLU A 117 0.38 9.84 -22.47
CA GLU A 117 0.39 11.23 -22.94
C GLU A 117 1.78 11.89 -22.93
N ILE A 118 2.78 11.27 -22.31
CA ILE A 118 4.14 11.79 -22.22
C ILE A 118 5.08 11.08 -23.19
N LEU A 119 4.95 9.76 -23.35
CA LEU A 119 5.90 8.94 -24.12
C LEU A 119 5.42 8.55 -25.51
N ASP A 120 4.10 8.48 -25.74
CA ASP A 120 3.57 7.92 -26.98
C ASP A 120 3.27 8.99 -28.03
N ASP A 121 3.92 8.84 -29.19
CA ASP A 121 3.52 9.47 -30.45
C ASP A 121 2.24 8.83 -31.03
N ASP A 122 1.72 9.43 -32.11
CA ASP A 122 0.53 8.94 -32.79
C ASP A 122 0.70 7.49 -33.28
N GLY A 123 -0.18 6.61 -32.80
CA GLY A 123 -0.22 5.18 -33.17
C GLY A 123 0.44 4.24 -32.17
N ASN A 124 1.23 4.75 -31.23
CA ASN A 124 1.83 3.96 -30.15
C ASN A 124 0.96 4.00 -28.89
N LYS A 125 0.97 2.89 -28.12
CA LYS A 125 0.28 2.77 -26.83
C LYS A 125 1.13 1.94 -25.86
N THR A 126 1.78 2.60 -24.93
CA THR A 126 2.61 1.99 -23.88
C THR A 126 2.01 2.18 -22.49
N GLY A 127 1.06 3.09 -22.32
CA GLY A 127 0.33 3.32 -21.08
C GLY A 127 -0.61 2.17 -20.69
N LYS A 128 -1.03 2.16 -19.43
CA LYS A 128 -1.92 1.16 -18.85
C LYS A 128 -3.10 1.80 -18.14
N ARG A 129 -4.31 1.35 -18.45
CA ARG A 129 -5.55 1.72 -17.75
C ARG A 129 -5.98 0.60 -16.81
N VAL A 130 -6.16 0.93 -15.53
CA VAL A 130 -6.62 0.04 -14.47
C VAL A 130 -8.09 0.32 -14.14
N GLU A 131 -8.90 -0.72 -14.25
CA GLU A 131 -10.34 -0.67 -13.97
C GLU A 131 -10.78 -1.78 -13.02
N THR A 132 -11.95 -1.63 -12.42
CA THR A 132 -12.63 -2.65 -11.61
C THR A 132 -14.08 -2.75 -12.06
N ALA A 133 -14.68 -3.94 -11.92
CA ALA A 133 -16.10 -4.14 -12.22
C ALA A 133 -17.03 -3.56 -11.14
N ASN A 134 -16.47 -3.11 -10.00
CA ASN A 134 -17.27 -2.46 -8.98
C ASN A 134 -17.76 -1.09 -9.48
N LYS A 135 -19.05 -0.79 -9.28
CA LYS A 135 -19.68 0.47 -9.71
C LYS A 135 -19.41 1.64 -8.74
N ASP A 136 -19.07 1.32 -7.49
CA ASP A 136 -18.71 2.33 -6.49
C ASP A 136 -17.29 2.85 -6.73
N THR A 137 -16.98 4.01 -6.15
CA THR A 137 -15.67 4.65 -6.35
C THR A 137 -14.57 3.85 -5.66
N ALA A 138 -13.60 3.33 -6.41
CA ALA A 138 -12.41 2.73 -5.86
C ALA A 138 -11.53 3.78 -5.18
N VAL A 139 -11.29 3.63 -3.88
CA VAL A 139 -10.37 4.48 -3.10
C VAL A 139 -8.94 3.97 -3.22
N ILE A 140 -8.77 2.65 -3.10
CA ILE A 140 -7.47 1.98 -3.22
C ILE A 140 -7.66 0.49 -3.52
N LEU A 141 -6.76 -0.08 -4.29
CA LEU A 141 -6.70 -1.52 -4.60
C LEU A 141 -5.42 -2.09 -3.99
N VAL A 142 -5.55 -3.16 -3.20
CA VAL A 142 -4.43 -3.82 -2.52
C VAL A 142 -4.37 -5.30 -2.95
N SER A 143 -3.21 -5.74 -3.44
CA SER A 143 -3.01 -7.14 -3.85
C SER A 143 -2.38 -7.99 -2.75
N GLY A 144 -2.41 -9.31 -2.94
CA GLY A 144 -1.80 -10.27 -2.03
C GLY A 144 -2.85 -10.93 -1.13
N LYS A 145 -2.69 -10.83 0.19
CA LYS A 145 -3.64 -11.45 1.12
C LYS A 145 -5.00 -10.73 1.03
N ILE A 146 -6.03 -11.51 0.73
CA ILE A 146 -7.41 -11.02 0.73
C ILE A 146 -7.75 -10.45 2.11
N LEU A 147 -8.15 -9.18 2.10
CA LEU A 147 -8.57 -8.46 3.28
C LEU A 147 -9.97 -8.90 3.70
N LYS A 148 -10.28 -8.79 4.99
CA LYS A 148 -11.60 -9.14 5.51
C LYS A 148 -12.66 -8.20 4.92
N THR A 149 -13.64 -8.76 4.22
CA THR A 149 -14.79 -8.04 3.69
C THR A 149 -15.58 -7.37 4.82
N GLY A 150 -16.06 -6.15 4.56
CA GLY A 150 -16.98 -5.46 5.46
C GLY A 150 -16.85 -3.94 5.45
N LYS A 151 -17.61 -3.30 6.33
CA LYS A 151 -17.58 -1.83 6.49
C LYS A 151 -16.23 -1.37 7.02
N VAL A 152 -15.78 -0.23 6.49
CA VAL A 152 -14.56 0.45 6.92
C VAL A 152 -14.93 1.70 7.69
N ASN A 153 -14.40 1.81 8.91
CA ASN A 153 -14.50 3.03 9.69
C ASN A 153 -13.35 3.96 9.31
N LYS A 154 -13.66 5.24 9.10
CA LYS A 154 -12.67 6.29 8.87
C LYS A 154 -12.38 7.04 10.16
N VAL A 155 -11.17 7.57 10.27
CA VAL A 155 -10.78 8.53 11.30
C VAL A 155 -10.16 9.74 10.62
N PRO A 156 -10.57 10.97 10.98
CA PRO A 156 -9.97 12.17 10.39
C PRO A 156 -8.51 12.25 10.81
N VAL A 157 -7.62 12.28 9.82
CA VAL A 157 -6.18 12.51 10.01
C VAL A 157 -5.72 13.62 9.08
N LYS A 158 -4.61 14.26 9.41
CA LYS A 158 -3.97 15.24 8.53
C LYS A 158 -3.59 14.55 7.24
N SER A 159 -3.76 15.25 6.12
CA SER A 159 -3.36 14.78 4.79
C SER A 159 -1.84 14.63 4.66
N LEU A 160 -1.08 15.37 5.47
CA LEU A 160 0.37 15.32 5.52
C LEU A 160 0.86 15.44 6.97
N VAL A 161 1.85 14.62 7.31
CA VAL A 161 2.60 14.70 8.57
C VAL A 161 4.05 14.96 8.19
N PHE A 162 4.58 16.13 8.54
CA PHE A 162 5.97 16.46 8.22
C PHE A 162 6.96 15.67 9.11
N PRO A 163 8.22 15.47 8.67
CA PRO A 163 9.24 14.88 9.53
C PRO A 163 9.33 15.57 10.90
N GLY A 164 9.29 14.77 11.97
CA GLY A 164 9.27 15.24 13.36
C GLY A 164 7.87 15.54 13.91
N GLU A 165 6.86 15.72 13.05
CA GLU A 165 5.49 15.91 13.50
C GLU A 165 4.85 14.60 13.96
N LYS A 166 3.89 14.75 14.86
CA LYS A 166 3.05 13.68 15.37
C LYS A 166 1.59 14.11 15.31
N GLN A 167 0.72 13.16 15.03
CA GLN A 167 -0.71 13.29 15.17
C GLN A 167 -1.26 12.15 16.01
N VAL A 168 -1.85 12.49 17.14
CA VAL A 168 -2.55 11.54 18.00
C VAL A 168 -4.02 11.51 17.60
N PHE A 169 -4.60 10.33 17.49
CA PHE A 169 -6.03 10.14 17.23
C PHE A 169 -6.56 8.90 17.94
N THR A 170 -7.87 8.88 18.20
CA THR A 170 -8.55 7.72 18.80
C THR A 170 -9.32 6.97 17.72
N PHE A 171 -9.20 5.65 17.71
CA PHE A 171 -9.96 4.78 16.81
C PHE A 171 -10.45 3.54 17.57
N LYS A 172 -11.78 3.34 17.59
CA LYS A 172 -12.44 2.25 18.32
C LYS A 172 -12.01 2.14 19.79
N GLY A 173 -11.84 3.29 20.47
CA GLY A 173 -11.46 3.35 21.87
C GLY A 173 -9.96 3.17 22.15
N SER A 174 -9.12 2.96 21.13
CA SER A 174 -7.66 2.89 21.29
C SER A 174 -6.99 4.14 20.74
N THR A 175 -5.97 4.61 21.44
CA THR A 175 -5.15 5.77 21.03
C THR A 175 -4.01 5.33 20.13
N TYR A 176 -3.87 6.03 19.00
CA TYR A 176 -2.81 5.83 18.03
C TYR A 176 -2.05 7.14 17.80
N THR A 177 -0.78 7.01 17.43
CA THR A 177 0.07 8.12 17.00
C THR A 177 0.58 7.85 15.59
N LEU A 178 0.22 8.73 14.66
CA LEU A 178 0.82 8.84 13.34
C LEU A 178 2.03 9.79 13.45
N SER A 179 3.19 9.40 12.95
CA SER A 179 4.39 10.25 12.98
C SER A 179 5.24 10.05 11.74
N ALA A 180 6.02 11.05 11.36
CA ALA A 180 6.93 10.94 10.23
C ALA A 180 8.39 11.21 10.60
N THR A 181 9.30 10.55 9.89
CA THR A 181 10.74 10.87 9.88
C THR A 181 11.19 11.22 8.47
N GLY A 182 12.38 11.79 8.34
CA GLY A 182 12.97 12.21 7.06
C GLY A 182 13.61 13.58 7.20
N GLN A 183 13.96 14.20 6.09
CA GLN A 183 14.51 15.56 6.03
C GLN A 183 13.61 16.43 5.18
N LYS A 184 13.36 17.67 5.63
CA LYS A 184 12.66 18.68 4.85
C LYS A 184 13.69 19.60 4.21
N ILE A 185 13.83 19.52 2.89
CA ILE A 185 14.71 20.36 2.08
C ILE A 185 13.84 21.43 1.42
N SER A 186 14.11 22.69 1.74
CA SER A 186 13.50 23.84 1.07
C SER A 186 14.41 24.32 -0.04
N GLU A 187 13.86 24.55 -1.22
CA GLU A 187 14.57 25.31 -2.26
C GLU A 187 14.45 26.82 -1.93
N LYS A 188 15.55 27.57 -2.05
CA LYS A 188 15.55 29.01 -1.78
C LYS A 188 14.54 29.69 -2.70
N ASN A 189 13.66 30.52 -2.13
CA ASN A 189 12.59 31.25 -2.84
C ASN A 189 11.48 30.38 -3.45
N SER A 190 11.33 29.12 -3.03
CA SER A 190 10.26 28.24 -3.48
C SER A 190 9.27 27.95 -2.34
N GLU A 191 7.98 27.88 -2.68
CA GLU A 191 6.95 27.31 -1.79
C GLU A 191 6.92 25.77 -1.84
N LEU A 192 7.84 25.16 -2.60
CA LEU A 192 8.01 23.73 -2.68
C LEU A 192 9.00 23.24 -1.64
N TYR A 193 8.65 22.12 -1.02
CA TYR A 193 9.56 21.39 -0.14
C TYR A 193 9.73 19.98 -0.68
N MET A 194 10.98 19.51 -0.66
CA MET A 194 11.31 18.11 -0.90
C MET A 194 11.48 17.42 0.45
N LEU A 195 10.73 16.36 0.68
CA LEU A 195 10.91 15.49 1.84
C LEU A 195 11.76 14.31 1.41
N THR A 196 13.00 14.24 1.86
CA THR A 196 13.89 13.10 1.55
C THR A 196 13.92 12.10 2.68
N ASN A 197 14.16 10.83 2.33
CA ASN A 197 14.15 9.73 3.29
C ASN A 197 12.87 9.68 4.15
N TYR A 198 11.73 10.01 3.54
CA TYR A 198 10.47 10.12 4.26
C TYR A 198 9.98 8.74 4.68
N ARG A 199 9.59 8.61 5.95
CA ARG A 199 8.96 7.41 6.49
C ARG A 199 7.79 7.81 7.38
N LEU A 200 6.66 7.14 7.19
CA LEU A 200 5.46 7.30 8.00
C LEU A 200 5.34 6.12 8.95
N PHE A 201 5.00 6.37 10.21
CA PHE A 201 4.84 5.37 11.25
C PHE A 201 3.46 5.48 11.87
N LEU A 202 2.79 4.35 12.05
CA LEU A 202 1.63 4.24 12.92
C LEU A 202 2.02 3.45 14.17
N SER A 203 1.87 4.07 15.33
CA SER A 203 2.08 3.43 16.63
C SER A 203 0.83 3.50 17.50
N GLY A 204 0.73 2.61 18.48
CA GLY A 204 -0.40 2.56 19.41
C GLY A 204 -0.21 1.47 20.46
N ILE A 205 -1.23 1.26 21.28
CA ILE A 205 -1.25 0.17 22.27
C ILE A 205 -2.30 -0.84 21.82
N LYS A 206 -1.90 -2.10 21.71
CA LYS A 206 -2.80 -3.22 21.41
C LYS A 206 -2.54 -4.33 22.43
N ASP A 207 -3.58 -4.75 23.15
CA ASP A 207 -3.50 -5.81 24.17
C ASP A 207 -2.39 -5.54 25.20
N GLY A 208 -2.26 -4.28 25.63
CA GLY A 208 -1.23 -3.81 26.57
C GLY A 208 0.19 -3.69 25.99
N ARG A 209 0.42 -4.07 24.72
CA ARG A 209 1.73 -3.99 24.07
C ARG A 209 1.80 -2.79 23.12
N GLN A 210 2.93 -2.09 23.13
CA GLN A 210 3.22 -1.05 22.15
C GLN A 210 3.44 -1.69 20.78
N ILE A 211 2.69 -1.23 19.78
CA ILE A 211 2.89 -1.56 18.38
C ILE A 211 3.45 -0.32 17.67
N SER A 212 4.41 -0.53 16.76
CA SER A 212 4.90 0.50 15.85
C SER A 212 5.17 -0.15 14.51
N ASN A 213 4.46 0.32 13.48
CA ASN A 213 4.57 -0.20 12.13
C ASN A 213 5.02 0.92 11.19
N CYS A 214 6.02 0.64 10.36
CA CYS A 214 6.42 1.50 9.26
C CYS A 214 5.42 1.35 8.12
N CYS A 215 4.76 2.44 7.73
CA CYS A 215 3.69 2.46 6.72
C CYS A 215 4.20 2.83 5.32
N SER A 216 5.42 3.35 5.18
CA SER A 216 6.02 3.69 3.89
C SER A 216 7.49 3.29 3.85
N PRO A 217 7.96 2.57 2.81
CA PRO A 217 9.38 2.41 2.58
C PRO A 217 10.04 3.76 2.27
N ASN A 218 11.36 3.82 2.38
CA ASN A 218 12.18 5.03 2.20
C ASN A 218 11.88 5.66 0.83
N ARG A 219 11.15 6.77 0.80
CA ARG A 219 10.79 7.48 -0.43
C ARG A 219 11.07 8.96 -0.30
N ASP A 220 11.48 9.56 -1.40
CA ASP A 220 11.53 11.01 -1.52
C ASP A 220 10.16 11.49 -2.03
N LEU A 221 9.58 12.48 -1.36
CA LEU A 221 8.29 13.05 -1.68
C LEU A 221 8.45 14.54 -2.01
N ILE A 222 7.93 14.96 -3.14
CA ILE A 222 7.82 16.39 -3.48
C ILE A 222 6.45 16.87 -2.99
N VAL A 223 6.44 17.88 -2.12
CA VAL A 223 5.23 18.45 -1.54
C VAL A 223 5.11 19.92 -1.94
N LYS A 224 3.96 20.27 -2.51
CA LYS A 224 3.55 21.66 -2.72
C LYS A 224 2.56 22.07 -1.64
N THR A 225 2.87 23.11 -0.88
CA THR A 225 1.88 23.73 0.00
C THR A 225 0.95 24.62 -0.83
N LEU A 226 -0.35 24.35 -0.78
CA LEU A 226 -1.37 25.27 -1.27
C LEU A 226 -1.68 26.25 -0.14
N LYS A 227 -1.46 27.55 -0.38
CA LYS A 227 -1.96 28.63 0.49
C LYS A 227 -3.45 28.84 0.27
#